data_AF-A0A7S3HVC8-F1
#
_entry.id   AF-A0A7S3HVC8-F1
#
_cell.length_a   1.000
_cell.length_b   1.000
_cell.length_c   1.000
_cell.angle_alpha   90.00
_cell.angle_beta   90.00
_cell.angle_gamma   90.00
#
_symmetry.space_group_name_H-M   'P 1'
#
loop_
_entity.id
_entity.type
_entity.pdbx_description
1 polymer ?
#
loop_
_entity_poly.entity_id
_entity_poly.type
_entity_poly.pdbx_seq_one_letter_code
_entity_poly.pdbx_strand_id
1 'polypeptide(L)'
;MEKLQKRIETSLTVVNRLCETTPTPQYAAAPDANILKNLLPECEDSEFWQNFKKAAPIMFCLSVEEDQNLKIARDMSFIEELLKTKSILTLLKQKIEQGGADVDIMEYAIASKMMENKLAILSALNISVEGDGDDKVSFNLFGSNKSIVIDKVKMREAITIQDAPVQERAAQPDDNKSDLTNIETEGLDEEGFLKAAVEAIGEVQKTSQNTLDQKSFIKVFKYTGDFAKFKNQSLKQEAQERRCTHFGTDSAAYFTALKGCIQEEEKAYESSSQQVFDAISITQQCFEKSQQVLMADPYVSMELYNLGISMEQPNKAVPEDLTNERTVELVKASNEYAFDLFKREYADKVMSDPMIMPVLISAIAHDWVKVNHNYDE
;
A
#
# COMPACT_ATOMS: atom_id res chain seq x y z
N MET A 1 -7.41 -36.80 -5.12
CA MET A 1 -7.56 -35.99 -3.89
C MET A 1 -6.20 -35.50 -3.39
N GLU A 2 -5.26 -36.38 -3.05
CA GLU A 2 -3.94 -35.99 -2.51
C GLU A 2 -3.15 -35.00 -3.40
N LYS A 3 -3.14 -35.20 -4.72
CA LYS A 3 -2.51 -34.25 -5.67
C LYS A 3 -3.18 -32.87 -5.68
N LEU A 4 -4.51 -32.82 -5.52
CA LEU A 4 -5.27 -31.57 -5.49
C LEU A 4 -4.99 -30.82 -4.19
N GLN A 5 -4.99 -31.54 -3.06
CA GLN A 5 -4.65 -30.98 -1.75
C GLN A 5 -3.24 -30.38 -1.77
N LYS A 6 -2.24 -31.12 -2.25
CA LYS A 6 -0.87 -30.62 -2.38
C LYS A 6 -0.79 -29.38 -3.27
N ARG A 7 -1.57 -29.32 -4.36
CA ARG A 7 -1.62 -28.16 -5.25
C ARG A 7 -2.20 -26.93 -4.54
N ILE A 8 -3.29 -27.11 -3.79
CA ILE A 8 -3.92 -26.04 -2.99
C ILE A 8 -2.95 -25.54 -1.92
N GLU A 9 -2.31 -26.43 -1.15
CA GLU A 9 -1.32 -26.08 -0.13
C GLU A 9 -0.14 -25.30 -0.71
N THR A 10 0.36 -25.74 -1.88
CA THR A 10 1.42 -25.03 -2.60
C THR A 10 0.98 -23.63 -3.02
N SER A 11 -0.21 -23.50 -3.62
CA SER A 11 -0.76 -22.20 -4.01
C SER A 11 -1.02 -21.28 -2.82
N LEU A 12 -1.53 -21.80 -1.71
CA LEU A 12 -1.75 -21.04 -0.47
C LEU A 12 -0.42 -20.52 0.10
N THR A 13 0.64 -21.32 0.04
CA THR A 13 1.97 -20.88 0.47
C THR A 13 2.45 -19.67 -0.35
N VAL A 14 2.21 -19.68 -1.66
CA VAL A 14 2.55 -18.54 -2.54
C VAL A 14 1.70 -17.32 -2.20
N VAL A 15 0.38 -17.49 -2.05
CA VAL A 15 -0.53 -16.39 -1.72
C VAL A 15 -0.18 -15.77 -0.37
N ASN A 16 0.10 -16.57 0.66
CA ASN A 16 0.48 -16.07 1.99
C ASN A 16 1.76 -15.24 1.92
N ARG A 17 2.79 -15.72 1.20
CA ARG A 17 4.01 -14.93 0.96
C ARG A 17 3.72 -13.62 0.22
N LEU A 18 2.84 -13.62 -0.76
CA LEU A 18 2.44 -12.39 -1.45
C LEU A 18 1.76 -11.41 -0.49
N CYS A 19 0.87 -11.89 0.39
CA CYS A 19 0.25 -11.06 1.43
C CYS A 19 1.27 -10.48 2.43
N GLU A 20 2.32 -11.23 2.78
CA GLU A 20 3.39 -10.77 3.66
C GLU A 20 4.27 -9.68 3.02
N THR A 21 4.53 -9.79 1.71
CA THR A 21 5.40 -8.86 0.96
C THR A 21 4.67 -7.64 0.40
N THR A 22 3.34 -7.70 0.32
CA THR A 22 2.50 -6.62 -0.21
C THR A 22 1.92 -5.81 0.95
N PRO A 23 2.09 -4.47 0.97
CA PRO A 23 1.45 -3.61 1.96
C PRO A 23 -0.07 -3.66 1.77
N THR A 24 -0.71 -4.63 2.43
CA THR A 24 -2.16 -4.80 2.39
C THR A 24 -2.73 -4.18 3.65
N PRO A 25 -3.71 -3.25 3.54
CA PRO A 25 -4.39 -2.74 4.73
C PRO A 25 -5.03 -3.92 5.47
N GLN A 26 -4.86 -3.98 6.79
CA GLN A 26 -5.42 -5.04 7.64
C GLN A 26 -6.95 -4.91 7.76
N TYR A 27 -7.69 -5.00 6.66
CA TYR A 27 -9.13 -5.24 6.69
C TYR A 27 -9.37 -6.75 6.73
N ALA A 28 -9.25 -7.34 7.91
CA ALA A 28 -9.59 -8.73 8.14
C ALA A 28 -11.10 -8.89 8.31
N ALA A 29 -11.87 -8.71 7.24
CA ALA A 29 -13.19 -9.32 7.18
C ALA A 29 -13.01 -10.83 6.99
N ALA A 30 -13.65 -11.64 7.83
CA ALA A 30 -13.64 -13.08 7.64
C ALA A 30 -14.21 -13.41 6.24
N PRO A 31 -13.58 -14.32 5.47
CA PRO A 31 -14.06 -14.67 4.14
C PRO A 31 -15.48 -15.23 4.21
N ASP A 32 -16.36 -14.78 3.32
CA ASP A 32 -17.74 -15.26 3.26
C ASP A 32 -17.78 -16.74 2.83
N ALA A 33 -18.19 -17.62 3.75
CA ALA A 33 -18.29 -19.05 3.50
C ALA A 33 -19.30 -19.40 2.39
N ASN A 34 -20.22 -18.50 2.04
CA ASN A 34 -21.18 -18.74 0.95
C ASN A 34 -20.55 -18.69 -0.45
N ILE A 35 -19.32 -18.17 -0.60
CA ILE A 35 -18.64 -18.07 -1.90
C ILE A 35 -18.52 -19.44 -2.60
N LEU A 36 -18.38 -20.52 -1.83
CA LEU A 36 -18.28 -21.88 -2.36
C LEU A 36 -19.56 -22.38 -3.04
N LYS A 37 -20.72 -21.78 -2.74
CA LYS A 37 -22.00 -22.13 -3.39
C LYS A 37 -22.05 -21.66 -4.85
N ASN A 38 -21.26 -20.65 -5.20
CA ASN A 38 -21.15 -20.07 -6.54
C ASN A 38 -19.70 -20.06 -7.04
N LEU A 39 -18.90 -21.07 -6.68
CA LEU A 39 -17.46 -21.07 -6.89
C LEU A 39 -17.01 -20.78 -8.34
N LEU A 40 -17.73 -21.33 -9.34
CA LEU A 40 -17.36 -21.12 -10.74
C LEU A 40 -17.55 -19.65 -11.18
N PRO A 41 -18.73 -19.02 -10.96
CA PRO A 41 -18.90 -17.58 -11.13
C PRO A 41 -17.88 -16.73 -10.38
N GLU A 42 -17.54 -17.08 -9.14
CA GLU A 42 -16.58 -16.35 -8.31
C GLU A 42 -15.13 -16.46 -8.82
N CYS A 43 -14.85 -17.47 -9.65
CA CYS A 43 -13.57 -17.67 -10.33
C CYS A 43 -13.51 -17.04 -11.72
N GLU A 44 -14.57 -16.37 -12.18
CA GLU A 44 -14.52 -15.63 -13.45
C GLU A 44 -13.60 -14.42 -13.34
N ASP A 45 -13.03 -14.01 -14.48
CA ASP A 45 -12.19 -12.83 -14.52
C ASP A 45 -12.99 -11.60 -14.09
N SER A 46 -12.55 -10.93 -13.03
CA SER A 46 -13.07 -9.62 -12.65
C SER A 46 -12.80 -8.58 -13.74
N GLU A 47 -13.48 -7.44 -13.66
CA GLU A 47 -13.25 -6.30 -14.57
C GLU A 47 -11.78 -5.85 -14.59
N PHE A 48 -11.07 -5.98 -13.46
CA PHE A 48 -9.64 -5.74 -13.38
C PHE A 48 -8.86 -6.62 -14.36
N TRP A 49 -9.09 -7.94 -14.33
CA TRP A 49 -8.39 -8.89 -15.21
C TRP A 49 -8.77 -8.71 -16.68
N GLN A 50 -10.03 -8.38 -16.96
CA GLN A 50 -10.46 -8.04 -18.33
C GLN A 50 -9.76 -6.80 -18.85
N ASN A 51 -9.69 -5.73 -18.04
CA ASN A 51 -8.97 -4.51 -18.39
C ASN A 51 -7.46 -4.77 -18.54
N PHE A 52 -6.84 -5.56 -17.66
CA PHE A 52 -5.43 -5.92 -17.75
C PHE A 52 -5.09 -6.70 -19.01
N LYS A 53 -5.88 -7.73 -19.34
CA LYS A 53 -5.74 -8.54 -20.58
C LYS A 53 -5.88 -7.70 -21.84
N LYS A 54 -6.59 -6.57 -21.78
CA LYS A 54 -6.72 -5.62 -22.90
C LYS A 54 -5.57 -4.61 -22.96
N ALA A 55 -5.21 -4.02 -21.83
CA ALA A 55 -4.23 -2.94 -21.77
C ALA A 55 -2.79 -3.44 -21.95
N ALA A 56 -2.41 -4.54 -21.28
CA ALA A 56 -1.03 -5.03 -21.31
C ALA A 56 -0.52 -5.35 -22.72
N PRO A 57 -1.28 -6.03 -23.60
CA PRO A 57 -0.83 -6.29 -24.96
C PRO A 57 -0.69 -5.02 -25.82
N ILE A 58 -1.57 -4.02 -25.62
CA ILE A 58 -1.47 -2.72 -26.31
C ILE A 58 -0.17 -2.02 -25.89
N MET A 59 0.08 -1.92 -24.58
CA MET A 59 1.29 -1.32 -24.02
C MET A 59 2.56 -2.02 -24.54
N PHE A 60 2.54 -3.35 -24.60
CA PHE A 60 3.63 -4.14 -25.16
C PHE A 60 3.85 -3.83 -26.65
N CYS A 61 2.79 -3.79 -27.47
CA CYS A 61 2.91 -3.46 -28.89
C CYS A 61 3.55 -2.08 -29.13
N LEU A 62 3.17 -1.08 -28.34
CA LEU A 62 3.77 0.27 -28.40
C LEU A 62 5.25 0.25 -28.00
N SER A 63 5.61 -0.55 -27.00
CA SER A 63 6.97 -0.62 -26.47
C SER A 63 7.99 -1.19 -27.46
N VAL A 64 7.56 -2.07 -28.36
CA VAL A 64 8.45 -2.77 -29.30
C VAL A 64 8.37 -2.23 -30.72
N GLU A 65 7.58 -1.18 -30.97
CA GLU A 65 7.24 -0.74 -32.32
C GLU A 65 8.43 -0.21 -33.13
N GLU A 66 9.40 0.41 -32.45
CA GLU A 66 10.60 1.01 -33.09
C GLU A 66 11.76 0.02 -33.27
N ASP A 67 11.76 -1.10 -32.53
CA ASP A 67 12.72 -2.17 -32.72
C ASP A 67 12.19 -3.18 -33.75
N GLN A 68 12.79 -3.17 -34.94
CA GLN A 68 12.34 -4.03 -36.03
C GLN A 68 12.47 -5.53 -35.72
N ASN A 69 13.50 -5.93 -34.98
CA ASN A 69 13.72 -7.35 -34.67
C ASN A 69 12.67 -7.85 -33.68
N LEU A 70 12.40 -7.09 -32.63
CA LEU A 70 11.36 -7.41 -31.64
C LEU A 70 9.96 -7.36 -32.27
N LYS A 71 9.70 -6.40 -33.16
CA LYS A 71 8.46 -6.33 -33.92
C LYS A 71 8.23 -7.59 -34.77
N ILE A 72 9.25 -8.04 -35.51
CA ILE A 72 9.15 -9.27 -36.31
C ILE A 72 8.91 -10.48 -35.41
N ALA A 73 9.64 -10.59 -34.29
CA ALA A 73 9.48 -11.70 -33.34
C ALA A 73 8.05 -11.74 -32.74
N ARG A 74 7.52 -10.57 -32.35
CA ARG A 74 6.13 -10.42 -31.89
C ARG A 74 5.14 -10.88 -32.96
N ASP A 75 5.27 -10.37 -34.19
CA ASP A 75 4.31 -10.65 -35.26
C ASP A 75 4.28 -12.15 -35.60
N MET A 76 5.46 -12.79 -35.64
CA MET A 76 5.57 -14.24 -35.82
C MET A 76 4.90 -15.02 -34.68
N SER A 77 5.15 -14.63 -33.43
CA SER A 77 4.53 -15.25 -32.26
C SER A 77 3.00 -15.11 -32.27
N PHE A 78 2.49 -13.92 -32.61
CA PHE A 78 1.06 -13.66 -32.76
C PHE A 78 0.41 -14.57 -33.81
N ILE A 79 1.02 -14.65 -35.00
CA ILE A 79 0.51 -15.47 -36.10
C ILE A 79 0.48 -16.94 -35.72
N GLU A 80 1.56 -17.45 -35.12
CA GLU A 80 1.65 -18.84 -34.69
C GLU A 80 0.54 -19.19 -33.70
N GLU A 81 0.35 -18.38 -32.67
CA GLU A 81 -0.63 -18.63 -31.62
C GLU A 81 -2.07 -18.49 -32.14
N LEU A 82 -2.33 -17.55 -33.05
CA LEU A 82 -3.63 -17.39 -33.71
C LEU A 82 -3.98 -18.61 -34.56
N LEU A 83 -3.04 -19.09 -35.38
CA LEU A 83 -3.25 -20.27 -36.22
C LEU A 83 -3.47 -21.53 -35.38
N LYS A 84 -2.71 -21.70 -34.31
CA LYS A 84 -2.86 -22.81 -33.37
C LYS A 84 -4.22 -22.80 -32.69
N THR A 85 -4.65 -21.64 -32.18
CA THR A 85 -5.95 -21.46 -31.53
C THR A 85 -7.10 -21.78 -32.50
N LYS A 86 -7.02 -21.26 -33.74
CA LYS A 86 -7.97 -21.59 -34.80
C LYS A 86 -8.03 -23.09 -35.10
N SER A 87 -6.87 -23.74 -35.19
CA SER A 87 -6.79 -25.18 -35.48
C SER A 87 -7.46 -26.02 -34.39
N ILE A 88 -7.15 -25.74 -33.12
CA ILE A 88 -7.74 -26.44 -31.97
C ILE A 88 -9.26 -26.28 -31.96
N LEU A 89 -9.77 -25.05 -32.07
CA LEU A 89 -11.21 -24.78 -32.09
C LEU A 89 -11.93 -25.48 -33.24
N THR A 90 -11.29 -25.53 -34.42
CA THR A 90 -11.83 -26.24 -35.58
C THR A 90 -11.94 -27.74 -35.32
N LEU A 91 -10.91 -28.35 -34.73
CA LEU A 91 -10.89 -29.77 -34.41
C LEU A 91 -11.90 -30.13 -33.32
N LEU A 92 -12.00 -29.31 -32.25
CA LEU A 92 -13.00 -29.49 -31.20
C LEU A 92 -14.42 -29.46 -31.80
N LYS A 93 -14.72 -28.46 -32.63
CA LYS A 93 -16.01 -28.34 -33.33
C LYS A 93 -16.32 -29.58 -34.18
N GLN A 94 -15.38 -30.01 -35.04
CA GLN A 94 -15.57 -31.18 -35.91
C GLN A 94 -15.85 -32.46 -35.11
N LYS A 95 -15.12 -32.68 -34.01
CA LYS A 95 -15.31 -33.84 -33.14
C LYS A 95 -16.68 -33.84 -32.44
N ILE A 96 -17.15 -32.68 -32.00
CA ILE A 96 -18.49 -32.52 -31.42
C ILE A 96 -19.56 -32.82 -32.48
N GLU A 97 -19.44 -32.24 -33.68
CA GLU A 97 -20.40 -32.43 -34.78
C GLU A 97 -20.48 -33.88 -35.27
N GLN A 98 -19.37 -34.62 -35.22
CA GLN A 98 -19.32 -36.03 -35.60
C GLN A 98 -19.90 -36.98 -34.53
N GLY A 99 -20.27 -36.47 -33.35
CA GLY A 99 -20.83 -37.28 -32.26
C GLY A 99 -19.85 -38.35 -31.74
N GLY A 100 -18.55 -38.03 -31.71
CA GLY A 100 -17.51 -38.97 -31.25
C GLY A 100 -17.79 -39.48 -29.83
N ALA A 101 -17.80 -40.80 -29.64
CA ALA A 101 -18.01 -41.43 -28.33
C ALA A 101 -16.86 -41.16 -27.34
N ASP A 102 -15.75 -40.58 -27.81
CA ASP A 102 -14.54 -40.21 -27.07
C ASP A 102 -14.54 -38.74 -26.58
N VAL A 103 -15.62 -37.99 -26.77
CA VAL A 103 -15.71 -36.59 -26.32
C VAL A 103 -15.96 -36.52 -24.81
N ASP A 104 -14.93 -36.16 -24.04
CA ASP A 104 -15.08 -35.74 -22.65
C ASP A 104 -15.57 -34.28 -22.61
N ILE A 105 -16.83 -34.11 -22.23
CA ILE A 105 -17.51 -32.80 -22.18
C ILE A 105 -16.79 -31.85 -21.20
N MET A 106 -16.29 -32.34 -20.07
CA MET A 106 -15.62 -31.49 -19.09
C MET A 106 -14.26 -31.02 -19.61
N GLU A 107 -13.48 -31.92 -20.20
CA GLU A 107 -12.19 -31.57 -20.80
C GLU A 107 -12.37 -30.58 -21.96
N TYR A 108 -13.36 -30.79 -22.81
CA TYR A 108 -13.67 -29.90 -23.94
C TYR A 108 -14.17 -28.53 -23.46
N ALA A 109 -14.96 -28.48 -22.38
CA ALA A 109 -15.40 -27.23 -21.79
C ALA A 109 -14.24 -26.42 -21.22
N ILE A 110 -13.32 -27.07 -20.50
CA ILE A 110 -12.10 -26.45 -19.97
C ILE A 110 -11.21 -25.96 -21.13
N ALA A 111 -10.98 -26.80 -22.14
CA ALA A 111 -10.18 -26.44 -23.30
C ALA A 111 -10.79 -25.25 -24.07
N SER A 112 -12.11 -25.22 -24.24
CA SER A 112 -12.82 -24.10 -24.87
C SER A 112 -12.64 -22.81 -24.07
N LYS A 113 -12.79 -22.86 -22.74
CA LYS A 113 -12.55 -21.70 -21.87
C LYS A 113 -11.11 -21.18 -21.95
N MET A 114 -10.13 -22.08 -22.05
CA MET A 114 -8.73 -21.70 -22.27
C MET A 114 -8.52 -21.04 -23.63
N MET A 115 -9.18 -21.52 -24.70
CA MET A 115 -9.10 -20.89 -26.02
C MET A 115 -9.78 -19.52 -26.06
N GLU A 116 -10.91 -19.34 -25.37
CA GLU A 116 -11.55 -18.03 -25.20
C GLU A 116 -10.59 -17.00 -24.58
N ASN A 117 -9.88 -17.39 -23.51
CA ASN A 117 -8.89 -16.54 -22.87
C ASN A 117 -7.76 -16.11 -23.83
N LYS A 118 -7.27 -17.04 -24.67
CA LYS A 118 -6.26 -16.73 -25.68
C LYS A 118 -6.81 -15.80 -26.76
N LEU A 119 -8.02 -16.05 -27.23
CA LEU A 119 -8.70 -15.21 -28.21
C LEU A 119 -8.91 -13.78 -27.70
N ALA A 120 -9.19 -13.60 -26.41
CA ALA A 120 -9.33 -12.26 -25.82
C ALA A 120 -8.02 -11.46 -25.94
N ILE A 121 -6.87 -12.08 -25.63
CA ILE A 121 -5.54 -11.45 -25.75
C ILE A 121 -5.20 -11.17 -27.22
N LEU A 122 -5.40 -12.16 -28.10
CA LEU A 122 -5.15 -12.01 -29.54
C LEU A 122 -6.04 -10.92 -30.15
N SER A 123 -7.29 -10.82 -29.71
CA SER A 123 -8.19 -9.75 -30.14
C SER A 123 -7.68 -8.40 -29.69
N ALA A 124 -7.24 -8.27 -28.43
CA ALA A 124 -6.67 -7.03 -27.89
C ALA A 124 -5.43 -6.55 -28.65
N LEU A 125 -4.54 -7.47 -29.05
CA LEU A 125 -3.37 -7.19 -29.88
C LEU A 125 -3.72 -6.66 -31.27
N ASN A 126 -4.92 -6.95 -31.75
CA ASN A 126 -5.40 -6.58 -33.09
C ASN A 126 -6.44 -5.44 -33.06
N ILE A 127 -6.58 -4.72 -31.94
CA ILE A 127 -7.49 -3.58 -31.85
C ILE A 127 -6.84 -2.35 -32.49
N SER A 128 -7.50 -1.82 -33.51
CA SER A 128 -7.40 -0.42 -33.90
C SER A 128 -8.67 0.31 -33.45
N VAL A 129 -8.54 1.48 -32.84
CA VAL A 129 -9.70 2.33 -32.51
C VAL A 129 -9.84 3.40 -33.57
N GLU A 130 -11.03 3.51 -34.15
CA GLU A 130 -11.33 4.57 -35.12
C GLU A 130 -11.16 5.95 -34.47
N GLY A 131 -10.33 6.81 -35.06
CA GLY A 131 -10.02 8.15 -34.56
C GLY A 131 -8.70 8.26 -33.81
N ASP A 132 -8.07 7.14 -33.47
CA ASP A 132 -6.66 7.13 -33.07
C ASP A 132 -5.81 7.39 -34.33
N GLY A 133 -5.23 8.59 -34.41
CA GLY A 133 -4.21 8.90 -35.41
C GLY A 133 -2.90 8.14 -35.14
N ASP A 134 -1.85 8.52 -35.85
CA ASP A 134 -0.55 7.86 -35.70
C ASP A 134 0.03 8.05 -34.28
N ASP A 135 -0.30 9.14 -33.58
CA ASP A 135 0.34 9.53 -32.32
C ASP A 135 -0.33 9.01 -31.03
N LYS A 136 -1.56 8.48 -31.11
CA LYS A 136 -2.35 8.12 -29.92
C LYS A 136 -2.93 6.72 -30.02
N VAL A 137 -3.13 6.10 -28.86
CA VAL A 137 -3.94 4.88 -28.75
C VAL A 137 -4.93 5.00 -27.60
N SER A 138 -6.15 4.56 -27.82
CA SER A 138 -7.25 4.66 -26.87
C SER A 138 -7.81 3.28 -26.57
N PHE A 139 -8.27 3.07 -25.33
CA PHE A 139 -9.09 1.90 -25.02
C PHE A 139 -10.12 2.19 -23.93
N ASN A 140 -11.32 1.64 -24.12
CA ASN A 140 -12.39 1.71 -23.11
C ASN A 140 -12.10 0.79 -21.93
N LEU A 141 -12.46 1.26 -20.73
CA LEU A 141 -12.39 0.49 -19.48
C LEU A 141 -13.70 -0.28 -19.26
N PHE A 142 -13.60 -1.60 -19.14
CA PHE A 142 -14.72 -2.45 -18.71
C PHE A 142 -15.17 -2.02 -17.30
N GLY A 143 -16.49 -2.03 -17.07
CA GLY A 143 -17.11 -1.57 -15.83
C GLY A 143 -17.32 -0.05 -15.74
N SER A 144 -16.88 0.72 -16.73
CA SER A 144 -16.95 2.18 -16.71
C SER A 144 -17.34 2.76 -18.08
N ASN A 145 -17.86 3.99 -18.08
CA ASN A 145 -18.10 4.79 -19.28
C ASN A 145 -16.87 5.63 -19.69
N LYS A 146 -15.67 5.22 -19.27
CA LYS A 146 -14.42 5.97 -19.43
C LYS A 146 -13.49 5.27 -20.40
N SER A 147 -12.65 6.04 -21.08
CA SER A 147 -11.55 5.56 -21.90
C SER A 147 -10.21 6.11 -21.40
N ILE A 148 -9.16 5.32 -21.59
CA ILE A 148 -7.77 5.75 -21.40
C ILE A 148 -7.20 6.06 -22.77
N VAL A 149 -6.50 7.19 -22.87
CA VAL A 149 -5.75 7.60 -24.07
C VAL A 149 -4.27 7.66 -23.70
N ILE A 150 -3.46 6.97 -24.47
CA ILE A 150 -1.99 6.92 -24.34
C ILE A 150 -1.38 7.68 -25.51
N ASP A 151 -0.45 8.56 -25.18
CA ASP A 151 0.43 9.22 -26.14
C ASP A 151 1.57 8.27 -26.50
N LYS A 152 1.62 7.83 -27.76
CA LYS A 152 2.60 6.85 -28.22
C LYS A 152 4.02 7.40 -28.16
N VAL A 153 4.20 8.68 -28.51
CA VAL A 153 5.52 9.32 -28.55
C VAL A 153 6.13 9.35 -27.16
N LYS A 154 5.38 9.88 -26.17
CA LYS A 154 5.86 9.95 -24.79
C LYS A 154 6.11 8.58 -24.18
N MET A 155 5.26 7.61 -24.49
CA MET A 155 5.44 6.26 -23.99
C MET A 155 6.71 5.63 -24.54
N ARG A 156 7.00 5.82 -25.83
CA ARG A 156 8.25 5.33 -26.43
C ARG A 156 9.48 6.02 -25.86
N GLU A 157 9.44 7.34 -25.66
CA GLU A 157 10.52 8.09 -24.98
C GLU A 157 10.83 7.54 -23.58
N ALA A 158 9.82 7.00 -22.88
CA ALA A 158 9.97 6.46 -21.54
C ALA A 158 10.49 5.01 -21.50
N ILE A 159 10.67 4.34 -22.65
CA ILE A 159 11.00 2.91 -22.71
C ILE A 159 12.48 2.72 -23.09
N THR A 160 13.18 1.89 -22.33
CA THR A 160 14.56 1.47 -22.62
C THR A 160 14.61 -0.04 -22.78
N ILE A 161 15.07 -0.51 -23.94
CA ILE A 161 15.30 -1.92 -24.21
C ILE A 161 16.68 -2.29 -23.67
N GLN A 162 16.77 -3.35 -22.87
CA GLN A 162 18.03 -3.84 -22.31
C GLN A 162 18.51 -5.06 -23.11
N ASP A 163 19.76 -5.04 -23.55
CA ASP A 163 20.38 -6.17 -24.26
C ASP A 163 20.90 -7.27 -23.31
N ALA A 164 21.11 -6.92 -22.03
CA ALA A 164 21.63 -7.84 -21.03
C ALA A 164 20.51 -8.68 -20.41
N PRO A 165 20.75 -9.97 -20.10
CA PRO A 165 19.78 -10.80 -19.41
C PRO A 165 19.53 -10.26 -17.99
N VAL A 166 18.28 -10.02 -17.67
CA VAL A 166 17.84 -9.60 -16.33
C VAL A 166 17.69 -10.84 -15.45
N GLN A 167 18.28 -10.83 -14.25
CA GLN A 167 18.04 -11.87 -13.26
C GLN A 167 16.72 -11.59 -12.54
N GLU A 168 15.72 -12.43 -12.80
CA GLU A 168 14.46 -12.42 -12.04
C GLU A 168 14.72 -13.00 -10.64
N ARG A 169 14.45 -12.20 -9.60
CA ARG A 169 14.40 -12.67 -8.21
C ARG A 169 13.03 -12.38 -7.62
N ALA A 170 12.52 -13.30 -6.80
CA ALA A 170 11.30 -13.07 -6.06
C ALA A 170 11.53 -11.93 -5.05
N ALA A 171 10.62 -10.95 -5.03
CA ALA A 171 10.61 -9.91 -4.02
C ALA A 171 10.60 -10.53 -2.63
N GLN A 172 11.51 -10.06 -1.78
CA GLN A 172 11.59 -10.42 -0.37
C GLN A 172 10.83 -9.40 0.47
N PRO A 173 10.31 -9.79 1.65
CA PRO A 173 9.64 -8.86 2.57
C PRO A 173 10.51 -7.63 2.92
N ASP A 174 11.83 -7.81 2.93
CA ASP A 174 12.79 -6.74 3.21
C ASP A 174 13.15 -5.89 1.98
N ASP A 175 12.84 -6.30 0.74
CA ASP A 175 13.12 -5.49 -0.46
C ASP A 175 12.28 -4.21 -0.50
N ASN A 176 11.16 -4.16 0.24
CA ASN A 176 10.26 -2.99 0.35
C ASN A 176 10.44 -2.21 1.66
N LYS A 177 11.34 -2.63 2.56
CA LYS A 177 11.70 -1.83 3.73
C LYS A 177 12.73 -0.80 3.30
N SER A 178 12.50 0.47 3.65
CA SER A 178 13.54 1.47 3.52
C SER A 178 14.72 1.07 4.41
N ASP A 179 15.90 0.97 3.80
CA ASP A 179 17.17 0.53 4.41
C ASP A 179 17.76 1.66 5.29
N LEU A 180 16.91 2.22 6.17
CA LEU A 180 17.22 3.34 7.05
C LEU A 180 17.58 2.78 8.42
N THR A 181 18.82 3.00 8.82
CA THR A 181 19.34 2.57 10.11
C THR A 181 18.68 3.36 11.24
N ASN A 182 18.40 2.69 12.35
CA ASN A 182 18.01 3.35 13.59
C ASN A 182 19.25 3.90 14.29
N ILE A 183 19.10 5.07 14.92
CA ILE A 183 20.15 5.67 15.74
C ILE A 183 20.08 5.04 17.13
N GLU A 184 21.18 4.45 17.59
CA GLU A 184 21.28 3.94 18.96
C GLU A 184 21.18 5.11 19.94
N THR A 185 20.24 5.03 20.89
CA THR A 185 19.92 6.12 21.82
C THR A 185 20.64 6.01 23.17
N GLU A 186 21.30 4.88 23.44
CA GLU A 186 21.91 4.60 24.73
C GLU A 186 23.12 5.52 24.99
N GLY A 187 23.03 6.38 26.00
CA GLY A 187 24.09 7.30 26.39
C GLY A 187 24.25 8.55 25.51
N LEU A 188 23.34 8.80 24.57
CA LEU A 188 23.31 10.05 23.80
C LEU A 188 22.58 11.16 24.55
N ASP A 189 23.05 12.39 24.38
CA ASP A 189 22.30 13.60 24.68
C ASP A 189 21.64 14.17 23.40
N GLU A 190 20.89 15.27 23.52
CA GLU A 190 20.20 15.88 22.37
C GLU A 190 21.16 16.28 21.24
N GLU A 191 22.33 16.83 21.58
CA GLU A 191 23.33 17.24 20.59
C GLU A 191 23.96 16.03 19.88
N GLY A 192 24.27 14.97 20.64
CA GLY A 192 24.78 13.71 20.10
C GLY A 192 23.80 13.04 19.16
N PHE A 193 22.51 13.00 19.52
CA PHE A 193 21.47 12.47 18.64
C PHE A 193 21.31 13.33 17.38
N LEU A 194 21.25 14.65 17.52
CA LEU A 194 21.11 15.57 16.38
C LEU A 194 22.26 15.39 15.39
N LYS A 195 23.50 15.24 15.88
CA LYS A 195 24.66 14.98 15.03
C LYS A 195 24.55 13.65 14.29
N ALA A 196 24.13 12.57 14.97
CA ALA A 196 23.92 11.27 14.36
C ALA A 196 22.80 11.31 13.31
N ALA A 197 21.72 12.06 13.57
CA ALA A 197 20.63 12.29 12.63
C ALA A 197 21.11 13.02 11.37
N VAL A 198 21.90 14.08 11.52
CA VAL A 198 22.49 14.82 10.39
C VAL A 198 23.41 13.92 9.56
N GLU A 199 24.24 13.10 10.21
CA GLU A 199 25.13 12.15 9.53
C GLU A 199 24.35 11.09 8.74
N ALA A 200 23.27 10.55 9.31
CA ALA A 200 22.42 9.55 8.67
C ALA A 200 21.59 10.12 7.50
N ILE A 201 21.15 11.38 7.62
CA ILE A 201 20.52 12.13 6.52
C ILE A 201 21.53 12.30 5.37
N GLY A 202 22.73 12.78 5.68
CA GLY A 202 23.77 13.08 4.70
C GLY A 202 23.47 14.31 3.84
N GLU A 203 24.09 14.39 2.66
CA GLU A 203 23.87 15.51 1.74
C GLU A 203 22.47 15.42 1.11
N VAL A 204 21.67 16.48 1.27
CA VAL A 204 20.31 16.56 0.74
C VAL A 204 20.28 17.00 -0.71
N GLN A 205 19.54 16.28 -1.55
CA GLN A 205 19.35 16.62 -2.96
C GLN A 205 18.07 17.43 -3.16
N LYS A 206 18.23 18.61 -3.76
CA LYS A 206 17.12 19.48 -4.15
C LYS A 206 16.78 19.31 -5.63
N THR A 207 15.49 19.29 -5.94
CA THR A 207 14.97 19.32 -7.30
C THR A 207 15.07 20.73 -7.89
N SER A 208 14.84 20.86 -9.20
CA SER A 208 14.74 22.15 -9.89
C SER A 208 13.61 23.05 -9.38
N GLN A 209 12.63 22.49 -8.65
CA GLN A 209 11.51 23.23 -8.06
C GLN A 209 11.78 23.66 -6.61
N ASN A 210 13.02 23.51 -6.12
CA ASN A 210 13.39 23.80 -4.73
C ASN A 210 12.58 22.96 -3.72
N THR A 211 12.33 21.69 -4.07
CA THR A 211 11.85 20.63 -3.18
C THR A 211 12.95 19.60 -2.96
N LEU A 212 12.81 18.73 -1.97
CA LEU A 212 13.67 17.56 -1.78
C LEU A 212 13.26 16.46 -2.76
N ASP A 213 14.24 15.69 -3.24
CA ASP A 213 13.95 14.43 -3.91
C ASP A 213 13.37 13.41 -2.91
N GLN A 214 12.79 12.32 -3.42
CA GLN A 214 12.12 11.31 -2.59
C GLN A 214 13.06 10.75 -1.50
N LYS A 215 14.30 10.41 -1.86
CA LYS A 215 15.26 9.80 -0.92
C LYS A 215 15.67 10.75 0.19
N SER A 216 15.98 12.01 -0.14
CA SER A 216 16.34 13.02 0.86
C SER A 216 15.14 13.33 1.76
N PHE A 217 13.94 13.45 1.18
CA PHE A 217 12.73 13.71 1.96
C PHE A 217 12.44 12.61 2.97
N ILE A 218 12.48 11.33 2.55
CA ILE A 218 12.22 10.19 3.45
C ILE A 218 13.21 10.16 4.61
N LYS A 219 14.51 10.38 4.36
CA LYS A 219 15.53 10.45 5.41
C LYS A 219 15.25 11.59 6.39
N VAL A 220 15.00 12.79 5.87
CA VAL A 220 14.70 13.96 6.70
C VAL A 220 13.45 13.71 7.54
N PHE A 221 12.39 13.18 6.94
CA PHE A 221 11.14 12.82 7.65
C PHE A 221 11.42 11.81 8.77
N LYS A 222 12.13 10.71 8.46
CA LYS A 222 12.47 9.68 9.46
C LYS A 222 13.24 10.26 10.64
N TYR A 223 14.41 10.84 10.38
CA TYR A 223 15.33 11.21 11.45
C TYR A 223 14.86 12.44 12.23
N THR A 224 14.01 13.28 11.63
CA THR A 224 13.30 14.34 12.37
C THR A 224 12.28 13.73 13.34
N GLY A 225 11.50 12.73 12.90
CA GLY A 225 10.57 12.01 13.75
C GLY A 225 11.26 11.28 14.90
N ASP A 226 12.37 10.59 14.60
CA ASP A 226 13.16 9.89 15.63
C ASP A 226 13.75 10.87 16.65
N PHE A 227 14.25 12.03 16.21
CA PHE A 227 14.78 13.06 17.12
C PHE A 227 13.68 13.67 17.98
N ALA A 228 12.51 13.96 17.40
CA ALA A 228 11.35 14.44 18.15
C ALA A 228 10.91 13.42 19.20
N LYS A 229 10.86 12.13 18.86
CA LYS A 229 10.57 11.06 19.81
C LYS A 229 11.62 10.98 20.91
N PHE A 230 12.90 11.05 20.56
CA PHE A 230 14.01 11.00 21.52
C PHE A 230 13.94 12.14 22.54
N LYS A 231 13.64 13.36 22.09
CA LYS A 231 13.52 14.54 22.95
C LYS A 231 12.30 14.48 23.88
N ASN A 232 11.24 13.80 23.46
CA ASN A 232 9.94 13.81 24.13
C ASN A 232 9.58 12.47 24.79
N GLN A 233 10.58 11.68 25.21
CA GLN A 233 10.35 10.35 25.78
C GLN A 233 9.42 10.35 26.99
N SER A 234 9.49 11.37 27.86
CA SER A 234 8.62 11.49 29.03
C SER A 234 7.29 12.19 28.74
N LEU A 235 7.19 12.94 27.64
CA LEU A 235 6.04 13.80 27.35
C LEU A 235 4.73 13.01 27.26
N LYS A 236 4.74 11.88 26.55
CA LYS A 236 3.55 11.01 26.39
C LYS A 236 3.10 10.41 27.72
N GLN A 237 4.06 9.98 28.54
CA GLN A 237 3.75 9.44 29.87
C GLN A 237 3.15 10.53 30.79
N GLU A 238 3.78 11.70 30.84
CA GLU A 238 3.28 12.85 31.61
C GLU A 238 1.92 13.36 31.10
N ALA A 239 1.70 13.30 29.79
CA ALA A 239 0.41 13.59 29.16
C ALA A 239 -0.67 12.60 29.61
N GLN A 240 -0.41 11.30 29.53
CA GLN A 240 -1.32 10.27 29.98
C GLN A 240 -1.64 10.41 31.48
N GLU A 241 -0.63 10.63 32.32
CA GLU A 241 -0.81 10.83 33.76
C GLU A 241 -1.72 12.03 34.06
N ARG A 242 -1.49 13.18 33.40
CA ARG A 242 -2.34 14.37 33.53
C ARG A 242 -3.78 14.09 33.12
N ARG A 243 -4.01 13.46 31.96
CA ARG A 243 -5.36 13.11 31.50
C ARG A 243 -6.06 12.15 32.47
N CYS A 244 -5.35 11.15 32.96
CA CYS A 244 -5.87 10.17 33.92
C CYS A 244 -6.38 10.80 35.22
N THR A 245 -5.84 11.95 35.66
CA THR A 245 -6.35 12.65 36.86
C THR A 245 -7.80 13.12 36.76
N HIS A 246 -8.30 13.32 35.53
CA HIS A 246 -9.65 13.78 35.24
C HIS A 246 -10.53 12.69 34.61
N PHE A 247 -9.96 11.52 34.33
CA PHE A 247 -10.65 10.43 33.65
C PHE A 247 -11.85 9.93 34.46
N GLY A 248 -13.03 9.91 33.83
CA GLY A 248 -14.27 9.48 34.46
C GLY A 248 -14.84 10.42 35.55
N THR A 249 -14.21 11.56 35.81
CA THR A 249 -14.63 12.51 36.85
C THR A 249 -15.03 13.88 36.30
N ASP A 250 -14.20 14.48 35.44
CA ASP A 250 -14.46 15.79 34.83
C ASP A 250 -14.09 15.78 33.34
N SER A 251 -15.12 15.64 32.50
CA SER A 251 -14.99 15.60 31.04
C SER A 251 -14.39 16.90 30.47
N ALA A 252 -14.70 18.06 31.06
CA ALA A 252 -14.21 19.34 30.55
C ALA A 252 -12.71 19.54 30.89
N ALA A 253 -12.31 19.17 32.10
CA ALA A 253 -10.91 19.18 32.51
C ALA A 253 -10.09 18.16 31.71
N TYR A 254 -10.61 16.95 31.48
CA TYR A 254 -9.99 15.92 30.64
C TYR A 254 -9.72 16.43 29.22
N PHE A 255 -10.73 17.02 28.58
CA PHE A 255 -10.58 17.57 27.23
C PHE A 255 -9.57 18.73 27.16
N THR A 256 -9.53 19.56 28.21
CA THR A 256 -8.54 20.64 28.31
C THR A 256 -7.12 20.07 28.45
N ALA A 257 -6.93 19.03 29.26
CA ALA A 257 -5.67 18.33 29.40
C ALA A 257 -5.22 17.73 28.07
N LEU A 258 -6.10 17.04 27.34
CA LEU A 258 -5.80 16.48 26.02
C LEU A 258 -5.35 17.56 25.03
N LYS A 259 -6.08 18.69 24.94
CA LYS A 259 -5.68 19.81 24.07
C LYS A 259 -4.32 20.37 24.42
N GLY A 260 -4.00 20.46 25.71
CA GLY A 260 -2.68 20.85 26.18
C GLY A 260 -1.60 19.89 25.69
N CYS A 261 -1.84 18.59 25.78
CA CYS A 261 -0.91 17.55 25.31
C CYS A 261 -0.65 17.67 23.80
N ILE A 262 -1.70 17.83 22.99
CA ILE A 262 -1.57 18.01 21.54
C ILE A 262 -0.71 19.24 21.20
N GLN A 263 -0.96 20.37 21.87
CA GLN A 263 -0.20 21.60 21.64
C GLN A 263 1.27 21.48 22.08
N GLU A 264 1.55 20.72 23.13
CA GLU A 264 2.91 20.45 23.59
C GLU A 264 3.65 19.54 22.61
N GLU A 265 2.99 18.48 22.10
CA GLU A 265 3.54 17.58 21.08
C GLU A 265 3.83 18.33 19.76
N GLU A 266 2.90 19.16 19.29
CA GLU A 266 3.08 19.99 18.10
C GLU A 266 4.29 20.90 18.25
N LYS A 267 4.39 21.65 19.36
CA LYS A 267 5.54 22.54 19.62
C LYS A 267 6.86 21.78 19.72
N ALA A 268 6.84 20.59 20.31
CA ALA A 268 8.04 19.80 20.48
C ALA A 268 8.51 19.19 19.15
N TYR A 269 7.58 18.76 18.30
CA TYR A 269 7.87 18.32 16.94
C TYR A 269 8.37 19.48 16.06
N GLU A 270 7.73 20.65 16.11
CA GLU A 270 8.16 21.86 15.41
C GLU A 270 9.59 22.28 15.83
N SER A 271 9.86 22.30 17.14
CA SER A 271 11.19 22.60 17.67
C SER A 271 12.26 21.61 17.20
N SER A 272 11.92 20.33 17.12
CA SER A 272 12.85 19.28 16.66
C SER A 272 13.09 19.39 15.15
N SER A 273 12.03 19.65 14.38
CA SER A 273 12.10 19.89 12.94
C SER A 273 12.98 21.07 12.61
N GLN A 274 12.79 22.20 13.30
CA GLN A 274 13.57 23.42 13.06
C GLN A 274 15.07 23.17 13.30
N GLN A 275 15.44 22.48 14.38
CA GLN A 275 16.84 22.15 14.68
C GLN A 275 17.48 21.25 13.61
N VAL A 276 16.75 20.22 13.15
CA VAL A 276 17.25 19.35 12.07
C VAL A 276 17.38 20.14 10.77
N PHE A 277 16.37 20.95 10.43
CA PHE A 277 16.37 21.74 9.20
C PHE A 277 17.50 22.75 9.14
N ASP A 278 17.78 23.43 10.27
CA ASP A 278 18.90 24.35 10.39
C ASP A 278 20.24 23.62 10.22
N ALA A 279 20.38 22.43 10.85
CA ALA A 279 21.60 21.64 10.77
C ALA A 279 21.91 21.13 9.35
N ILE A 280 20.87 20.83 8.54
CA ILE A 280 21.02 20.36 7.15
C ILE A 280 20.77 21.46 6.11
N SER A 281 20.62 22.72 6.53
CA SER A 281 20.43 23.90 5.66
C SER A 281 19.24 23.78 4.69
N ILE A 282 18.10 23.31 5.19
CA ILE A 282 16.81 23.38 4.49
C ILE A 282 15.83 24.31 5.22
N THR A 283 14.80 24.75 4.51
CA THR A 283 13.73 25.57 5.11
C THR A 283 12.48 24.73 5.34
N GLN A 284 11.67 25.11 6.32
CA GLN A 284 10.35 24.52 6.55
C GLN A 284 9.50 24.54 5.27
N GLN A 285 9.50 25.65 4.53
CA GLN A 285 8.79 25.75 3.25
C GLN A 285 9.28 24.74 2.20
N CYS A 286 10.59 24.45 2.16
CA CYS A 286 11.15 23.41 1.27
C CYS A 286 10.59 22.05 1.66
N PHE A 287 10.58 21.72 2.94
CA PHE A 287 10.07 20.44 3.45
C PHE A 287 8.57 20.27 3.18
N GLU A 288 7.74 21.25 3.55
CA GLU A 288 6.28 21.19 3.37
C GLU A 288 5.87 21.06 1.90
N LYS A 289 6.52 21.80 0.99
CA LYS A 289 6.28 21.65 -0.45
C LYS A 289 6.67 20.27 -0.95
N SER A 290 7.77 19.72 -0.45
CA SER A 290 8.21 18.37 -0.79
C SER A 290 7.19 17.34 -0.33
N GLN A 291 6.69 17.48 0.90
CA GLN A 291 5.63 16.62 1.44
C GLN A 291 4.37 16.67 0.58
N GLN A 292 3.89 17.86 0.20
CA GLN A 292 2.69 18.00 -0.65
C GLN A 292 2.84 17.31 -2.01
N VAL A 293 4.02 17.45 -2.64
CA VAL A 293 4.30 16.84 -3.95
C VAL A 293 4.43 15.31 -3.81
N LEU A 294 5.15 14.85 -2.79
CA LEU A 294 5.46 13.43 -2.61
C LEU A 294 4.27 12.64 -2.06
N MET A 295 3.38 13.22 -1.27
CA MET A 295 2.16 12.55 -0.81
C MET A 295 1.14 12.32 -1.95
N ALA A 296 1.31 12.95 -3.11
CA ALA A 296 0.52 12.61 -4.30
C ALA A 296 0.93 11.26 -4.92
N ASP A 297 2.11 10.73 -4.57
CA ASP A 297 2.56 9.40 -4.95
C ASP A 297 2.06 8.35 -3.93
N PRO A 298 1.21 7.39 -4.34
CA PRO A 298 0.71 6.35 -3.45
C PRO A 298 1.80 5.51 -2.77
N TYR A 299 2.93 5.27 -3.43
CA TYR A 299 4.03 4.48 -2.85
C TYR A 299 4.74 5.24 -1.75
N VAL A 300 5.06 6.51 -1.99
CA VAL A 300 5.69 7.37 -0.99
C VAL A 300 4.73 7.62 0.18
N SER A 301 3.44 7.83 -0.10
CA SER A 301 2.43 7.99 0.95
C SER A 301 2.34 6.76 1.85
N MET A 302 2.39 5.54 1.31
CA MET A 302 2.41 4.33 2.13
C MET A 302 3.71 4.18 2.92
N GLU A 303 4.84 4.51 2.32
CA GLU A 303 6.13 4.45 3.01
C GLU A 303 6.18 5.43 4.20
N LEU A 304 5.74 6.67 4.01
CA LEU A 304 5.64 7.67 5.08
C LEU A 304 4.68 7.24 6.18
N TYR A 305 3.56 6.61 5.81
CA TYR A 305 2.61 6.06 6.78
C TYR A 305 3.25 4.95 7.63
N ASN A 306 3.96 4.00 7.00
CA ASN A 306 4.67 2.94 7.71
C ASN A 306 5.80 3.49 8.61
N LEU A 307 6.53 4.51 8.14
CA LEU A 307 7.52 5.21 8.93
C LEU A 307 6.88 5.89 10.15
N GLY A 308 5.76 6.57 9.97
CA GLY A 308 4.98 7.16 11.07
C GLY A 308 4.58 6.11 12.12
N ILE A 309 4.08 4.95 11.69
CA ILE A 309 3.79 3.84 12.63
C ILE A 309 5.05 3.38 13.37
N SER A 310 6.18 3.26 12.67
CA SER A 310 7.45 2.85 13.31
C SER A 310 7.94 3.86 14.36
N MET A 311 7.74 5.16 14.12
CA MET A 311 8.06 6.22 15.08
C MET A 311 7.20 6.09 16.34
N GLU A 312 5.96 5.66 16.20
CA GLU A 312 5.03 5.46 17.31
C GLU A 312 5.26 4.15 18.11
N GLN A 313 6.15 3.25 17.66
CA GLN A 313 6.40 2.01 18.40
C GLN A 313 7.02 2.28 19.79
N PRO A 314 6.54 1.63 20.86
CA PRO A 314 7.10 1.81 22.19
C PRO A 314 8.54 1.28 22.26
N ASN A 315 9.40 1.97 23.03
CA ASN A 315 10.78 1.53 23.29
C ASN A 315 10.87 0.44 24.38
N LYS A 316 9.73 0.03 24.95
CA LYS A 316 9.63 -0.99 26.01
C LYS A 316 9.23 -2.34 25.42
N ALA A 317 9.71 -3.42 26.02
CA ALA A 317 9.26 -4.76 25.68
C ALA A 317 7.75 -4.91 25.95
N VAL A 318 7.06 -5.65 25.09
CA VAL A 318 5.64 -5.99 25.28
C VAL A 318 5.51 -6.81 26.57
N PRO A 319 4.58 -6.45 27.49
CA PRO A 319 4.32 -7.23 28.69
C PRO A 319 3.95 -8.69 28.35
N GLU A 320 4.49 -9.66 29.10
CA GLU A 320 4.31 -11.09 28.81
C GLU A 320 2.83 -11.55 28.85
N ASP A 321 2.00 -10.85 29.63
CA ASP A 321 0.57 -11.10 29.80
C ASP A 321 -0.30 -10.44 28.71
N LEU A 322 0.28 -9.56 27.88
CA LEU A 322 -0.40 -8.91 26.77
C LEU A 322 -0.29 -9.76 25.49
N THR A 323 -0.99 -10.90 25.45
CA THR A 323 -1.04 -11.74 24.25
C THR A 323 -1.81 -11.08 23.10
N ASN A 324 -1.73 -11.62 21.88
CA ASN A 324 -2.52 -11.15 20.74
C ASN A 324 -4.03 -11.18 21.04
N GLU A 325 -4.51 -12.27 21.65
CA GLU A 325 -5.92 -12.43 22.00
C GLU A 325 -6.34 -11.38 23.04
N ARG A 326 -5.50 -11.17 24.06
CA ARG A 326 -5.74 -10.17 25.11
C ARG A 326 -5.73 -8.75 24.54
N THR A 327 -4.81 -8.46 23.64
CA THR A 327 -4.73 -7.18 22.93
C THR A 327 -6.01 -6.91 22.14
N VAL A 328 -6.49 -7.88 21.37
CA VAL A 328 -7.74 -7.74 20.59
C VAL A 328 -8.94 -7.53 21.50
N GLU A 329 -9.01 -8.23 22.63
CA GLU A 329 -10.06 -8.06 23.63
C GLU A 329 -10.07 -6.63 24.20
N LEU A 330 -8.90 -6.14 24.64
CA LEU A 330 -8.75 -4.80 25.21
C LEU A 330 -9.05 -3.70 24.19
N VAL A 331 -8.59 -3.83 22.94
CA VAL A 331 -8.87 -2.87 21.86
C VAL A 331 -10.37 -2.78 21.58
N LYS A 332 -11.09 -3.91 21.59
CA LYS A 332 -12.54 -3.90 21.40
C LYS A 332 -13.26 -3.21 22.56
N ALA A 333 -12.94 -3.60 23.79
CA ALA A 333 -13.59 -3.08 24.99
C ALA A 333 -13.32 -1.57 25.20
N SER A 334 -12.07 -1.15 25.02
CA SER A 334 -11.67 0.26 25.15
C SER A 334 -12.28 1.14 24.07
N ASN A 335 -12.36 0.67 22.82
CA ASN A 335 -13.04 1.41 21.75
C ASN A 335 -14.54 1.53 22.02
N GLU A 336 -15.22 0.45 22.42
CA GLU A 336 -16.65 0.50 22.76
C GLU A 336 -16.91 1.52 23.86
N TYR A 337 -16.12 1.48 24.94
CA TYR A 337 -16.17 2.48 26.00
C TYR A 337 -15.92 3.90 25.49
N ALA A 338 -14.88 4.09 24.68
CA ALA A 338 -14.49 5.41 24.17
C ALA A 338 -15.57 6.03 23.29
N PHE A 339 -16.17 5.25 22.39
CA PHE A 339 -17.27 5.71 21.54
C PHE A 339 -18.51 6.06 22.35
N ASP A 340 -18.84 5.29 23.37
CA ASP A 340 -20.01 5.56 24.22
C ASP A 340 -19.81 6.80 25.09
N LEU A 341 -18.63 6.95 25.70
CA LEU A 341 -18.28 8.16 26.45
C LEU A 341 -18.27 9.40 25.54
N PHE A 342 -17.68 9.27 24.35
CA PHE A 342 -17.66 10.31 23.34
C PHE A 342 -19.05 10.81 22.97
N LYS A 343 -19.98 9.90 22.65
CA LYS A 343 -21.36 10.26 22.30
C LYS A 343 -22.08 10.98 23.44
N ARG A 344 -21.81 10.59 24.69
CA ARG A 344 -22.47 11.13 25.87
C ARG A 344 -21.93 12.51 26.26
N GLU A 345 -20.62 12.69 26.24
CA GLU A 345 -19.95 13.84 26.88
C GLU A 345 -19.31 14.83 25.89
N TYR A 346 -19.06 14.42 24.63
CA TYR A 346 -18.18 15.16 23.71
C TYR A 346 -18.76 15.35 22.30
N ALA A 347 -19.97 14.87 22.02
CA ALA A 347 -20.58 14.97 20.69
C ALA A 347 -20.72 16.43 20.19
N ASP A 348 -20.89 17.38 21.11
CA ASP A 348 -20.95 18.82 20.82
C ASP A 348 -19.59 19.40 20.38
N LYS A 349 -18.47 18.77 20.75
CA LYS A 349 -17.10 19.22 20.42
C LYS A 349 -16.73 18.98 18.96
N VAL A 350 -17.32 17.95 18.34
CA VAL A 350 -17.07 17.56 16.94
C VAL A 350 -17.47 18.67 15.96
N MET A 351 -18.52 19.42 16.30
CA MET A 351 -18.96 20.55 15.47
C MET A 351 -17.95 21.70 15.47
N SER A 352 -17.11 21.81 16.51
CA SER A 352 -16.12 22.87 16.64
C SER A 352 -14.76 22.53 16.04
N ASP A 353 -14.39 21.25 16.07
CA ASP A 353 -13.11 20.77 15.52
C ASP A 353 -13.27 19.29 15.11
N PRO A 354 -13.51 19.00 13.82
CA PRO A 354 -13.68 17.62 13.35
C PRO A 354 -12.42 16.76 13.52
N MET A 355 -11.22 17.37 13.59
CA MET A 355 -9.95 16.64 13.68
C MET A 355 -9.65 16.16 15.11
N ILE A 356 -10.31 16.74 16.12
CA ILE A 356 -10.13 16.34 17.52
C ILE A 356 -10.80 14.99 17.85
N MET A 357 -11.83 14.60 17.09
CA MET A 357 -12.62 13.39 17.35
C MET A 357 -11.76 12.11 17.37
N PRO A 358 -10.97 11.79 16.32
CA PRO A 358 -10.15 10.58 16.34
C PRO A 358 -9.12 10.59 17.46
N VAL A 359 -8.50 11.73 17.74
CA VAL A 359 -7.50 11.89 18.82
C VAL A 359 -8.14 11.69 20.19
N LEU A 360 -9.32 12.26 20.41
CA LEU A 360 -10.06 12.14 21.67
C LEU A 360 -10.51 10.70 21.92
N ILE A 361 -11.04 10.02 20.91
CA ILE A 361 -11.45 8.61 21.03
C ILE A 361 -10.25 7.73 21.34
N SER A 362 -9.13 7.93 20.63
CA SER A 362 -7.88 7.21 20.88
C SER A 362 -7.38 7.43 22.31
N ALA A 363 -7.26 8.69 22.76
CA ALA A 363 -6.82 9.00 24.12
C ALA A 363 -7.73 8.38 25.19
N ILE A 364 -9.05 8.44 25.02
CA ILE A 364 -10.00 7.80 25.96
C ILE A 364 -9.79 6.28 26.01
N ALA A 365 -9.56 5.64 24.85
CA ALA A 365 -9.33 4.21 24.79
C ALA A 365 -8.03 3.82 25.52
N HIS A 366 -6.92 4.53 25.26
CA HIS A 366 -5.66 4.30 25.97
C HIS A 366 -5.78 4.53 27.47
N ASP A 367 -6.40 5.63 27.89
CA ASP A 367 -6.54 5.96 29.31
C ASP A 367 -7.48 4.99 30.04
N TRP A 368 -8.50 4.46 29.35
CA TRP A 368 -9.34 3.38 29.89
C TRP A 368 -8.53 2.12 30.15
N VAL A 369 -7.68 1.71 29.20
CA VAL A 369 -6.79 0.55 29.37
C VAL A 369 -5.82 0.79 30.53
N LYS A 370 -5.25 1.99 30.65
CA LYS A 370 -4.38 2.35 31.76
C LYS A 370 -5.08 2.25 33.11
N VAL A 371 -6.26 2.86 33.25
CA VAL A 371 -6.98 2.91 34.52
C VAL A 371 -7.50 1.54 34.95
N ASN A 372 -7.99 0.71 34.01
CA ASN A 372 -8.66 -0.55 34.33
C ASN A 372 -7.75 -1.78 34.25
N HIS A 373 -6.65 -1.69 33.48
CA HIS A 373 -5.77 -2.82 33.19
C HIS A 373 -4.28 -2.51 33.39
N ASN A 374 -3.93 -1.27 33.75
CA ASN A 374 -2.58 -0.85 34.13
C ASN A 374 -1.51 -1.00 33.02
N TYR A 375 -1.91 -0.91 31.75
CA TYR A 375 -0.97 -0.76 30.64
C TYR A 375 -0.82 0.71 30.26
N ASP A 376 0.43 1.16 30.10
CA ASP A 376 0.74 2.50 29.60
C ASP A 376 0.36 2.64 28.11
N GLU A 377 0.20 3.90 27.67
CA GLU A 377 -0.01 4.25 26.26
C GLU A 377 1.12 3.81 25.33
#